data_AF-A0AAW9H589-F1
#
_entry.id   AF-A0AAW9H589-F1
#
_cell.length_a   1.000
_cell.length_b   1.000
_cell.length_c   1.000
_cell.angle_alpha   90.00
_cell.angle_beta   90.00
_cell.angle_gamma   90.00
#
_symmetry.space_group_name_H-M   'P 1'
#
loop_
_entity.id
_entity.type
_entity.pdbx_description
1 polymer ?
#
loop_
_entity_poly.entity_id
_entity_poly.type
_entity_poly.pdbx_seq_one_letter_code
_entity_poly.pdbx_strand_id
1 'polypeptide(L)'
;MPRIRPTSWATAALLALAACPAPAHAGAPGTATLPQVLEQLRREIEAEPASNPTPIDTVLQHHEDTTGVSFDLAAAGAAAAPLVQPAGVTADEWQAVRTYLGDAGTAQDDVSENGDDHYTLLDLDEDGQRDLVITSYVGGTGLFTEITVLRRDPVHGFLALPNTAPDTAPATGTFSINGRGSDQTLYWLRIDGRSYAAYRDGDYFQDTLTLSRPLSPLPQEHSSSRVLQVRYRYRHTLAPAPDTANATTEEQDAARWLTQHPQLRAVADRELQRLGFDAQGRQRRPNPDARCPVPAATSDPEERAQWPWHGPGHYTFDYVADIRLRQGSDCYSASIVAFRSSNLTSYAACCALWLYAAPGEQAVTLPLLSKRERSSVKLTAAAPPAQ
;
A
#
# COMPACT_ATOMS: atom_id res chain seq x y z
N MET A 1 46.34 -10.78 -88.72
CA MET A 1 44.98 -10.21 -88.57
C MET A 1 44.32 -10.88 -87.37
N PRO A 2 43.55 -10.21 -86.49
CA PRO A 2 43.67 -8.90 -85.81
C PRO A 2 44.27 -9.10 -84.37
N ARG A 3 44.91 -8.15 -83.68
CA ARG A 3 44.52 -6.84 -83.09
C ARG A 3 43.92 -6.96 -81.66
N ILE A 4 44.42 -6.11 -80.75
CA ILE A 4 43.74 -5.44 -79.59
C ILE A 4 44.13 -5.90 -78.15
N ARG A 5 44.89 -5.03 -77.45
CA ARG A 5 44.92 -4.77 -75.98
C ARG A 5 43.62 -4.04 -75.54
N PRO A 6 43.43 -3.60 -74.28
CA PRO A 6 43.59 -4.19 -72.93
C PRO A 6 42.25 -4.08 -72.13
N THR A 7 42.13 -4.64 -70.93
CA THR A 7 41.13 -4.15 -69.96
C THR A 7 41.60 -4.29 -68.51
N SER A 8 41.87 -3.12 -67.94
CA SER A 8 41.90 -2.78 -66.52
C SER A 8 40.61 -3.18 -65.80
N TRP A 9 40.73 -3.77 -64.61
CA TRP A 9 39.66 -3.73 -63.61
C TRP A 9 40.22 -3.08 -62.35
N ALA A 10 39.73 -1.87 -62.12
CA ALA A 10 40.02 -1.06 -60.97
C ALA A 10 39.38 -1.67 -59.71
N THR A 11 40.15 -1.63 -58.63
CA THR A 11 39.72 -1.77 -57.24
C THR A 11 38.60 -0.80 -56.89
N ALA A 12 37.52 -1.30 -56.33
CA ALA A 12 36.57 -0.51 -55.55
C ALA A 12 36.36 -1.23 -54.20
N ALA A 13 37.04 -0.73 -53.17
CA ALA A 13 36.77 -1.08 -51.78
C ALA A 13 35.53 -0.30 -51.33
N LEU A 14 34.43 -1.01 -51.04
CA LEU A 14 33.24 -0.44 -50.42
C LEU A 14 33.45 -0.41 -48.90
N LEU A 15 33.64 0.80 -48.38
CA LEU A 15 33.52 1.11 -46.95
C LEU A 15 32.06 0.92 -46.53
N ALA A 16 31.79 -0.13 -45.76
CA ALA A 16 30.53 -0.26 -45.03
C ALA A 16 30.58 0.66 -43.80
N LEU A 17 29.91 1.81 -43.89
CA LEU A 17 29.58 2.62 -42.73
C LEU A 17 28.58 1.85 -41.88
N ALA A 18 29.05 1.32 -40.75
CA ALA A 18 28.19 0.82 -39.69
C ALA A 18 27.39 2.01 -39.13
N ALA A 19 26.09 2.06 -39.45
CA ALA A 19 25.17 2.98 -38.81
C ALA A 19 25.01 2.54 -37.34
N CYS A 20 25.56 3.32 -36.42
CA CYS A 20 25.16 3.23 -35.02
C CYS A 20 23.64 3.45 -34.94
N PRO A 21 22.88 2.61 -34.22
CA PRO A 21 21.49 2.91 -33.95
C PRO A 21 21.45 4.17 -33.08
N ALA A 22 20.75 5.20 -33.57
CA ALA A 22 20.42 6.36 -32.76
C ALA A 22 19.60 5.90 -31.54
N PRO A 23 19.77 6.54 -30.36
CA PRO A 23 18.89 6.27 -29.23
C PRO A 23 17.44 6.52 -29.66
N ALA A 24 16.59 5.53 -29.38
CA ALA A 24 15.15 5.65 -29.57
C ALA A 24 14.69 6.93 -28.86
N HIS A 25 14.26 7.92 -29.64
CA HIS A 25 13.64 9.11 -29.08
C HIS A 25 12.41 8.62 -28.31
N ALA A 26 12.37 8.88 -27.00
CA ALA A 26 11.16 8.71 -26.21
C ALA A 26 10.02 9.39 -26.97
N GLY A 27 8.96 8.64 -27.28
CA GLY A 27 7.77 9.22 -27.89
C GLY A 27 7.27 10.39 -27.05
N ALA A 28 6.63 11.38 -27.67
CA ALA A 28 6.02 12.47 -26.94
C ALA A 28 5.11 11.90 -25.83
N PRO A 29 5.17 12.42 -24.58
CA PRO A 29 4.36 11.92 -23.48
C PRO A 29 2.87 11.91 -23.86
N GLY A 30 2.14 10.87 -23.44
CA GLY A 30 0.72 10.72 -23.74
C GLY A 30 -0.14 11.86 -23.17
N THR A 31 -1.24 12.24 -23.83
CA THR A 31 -2.08 13.37 -23.38
C THR A 31 -3.21 12.95 -22.41
N ALA A 32 -3.14 11.74 -21.86
CA ALA A 32 -4.18 11.19 -20.99
C ALA A 32 -4.33 12.00 -19.69
N THR A 33 -5.56 12.38 -19.38
CA THR A 33 -5.92 13.03 -18.11
C THR A 33 -5.95 12.01 -16.96
N LEU A 34 -5.83 12.45 -15.71
CA LEU A 34 -5.92 11.57 -14.53
C LEU A 34 -7.17 10.65 -14.54
N PRO A 35 -8.39 11.13 -14.86
CA PRO A 35 -9.56 10.25 -14.94
C PRO A 35 -9.47 9.21 -16.06
N GLN A 36 -8.80 9.50 -17.18
CA GLN A 36 -8.60 8.52 -18.25
C GLN A 36 -7.62 7.42 -17.83
N VAL A 37 -6.55 7.77 -17.12
CA VAL A 37 -5.61 6.79 -16.56
C VAL A 37 -6.28 5.94 -15.47
N LEU A 38 -7.05 6.54 -14.57
CA LEU A 38 -7.83 5.79 -13.59
C LEU A 38 -8.84 4.84 -14.25
N GLU A 39 -9.45 5.25 -15.36
CA GLU A 39 -10.37 4.41 -16.14
C GLU A 39 -9.64 3.29 -16.89
N GLN A 40 -8.39 3.49 -17.30
CA GLN A 40 -7.52 2.41 -17.77
C GLN A 40 -7.20 1.42 -16.64
N LEU A 41 -6.68 1.89 -15.51
CA LEU A 41 -6.36 1.07 -14.35
C LEU A 41 -7.59 0.30 -13.85
N ARG A 42 -8.78 0.93 -13.87
CA ARG A 42 -10.06 0.26 -13.56
C ARG A 42 -10.28 -0.98 -14.42
N ARG A 43 -10.11 -0.87 -15.75
CA ARG A 43 -10.32 -1.98 -16.69
C ARG A 43 -9.30 -3.09 -16.47
N GLU A 44 -8.05 -2.75 -16.23
CA GLU A 44 -6.99 -3.72 -15.96
C GLU A 44 -7.23 -4.44 -14.63
N ILE A 45 -7.57 -3.70 -13.58
CA ILE A 45 -7.94 -4.27 -12.28
C ILE A 45 -9.18 -5.13 -12.39
N GLU A 46 -10.14 -4.82 -13.27
CA GLU A 46 -11.31 -5.67 -13.55
C GLU A 46 -10.97 -6.93 -14.36
N ALA A 47 -9.94 -6.88 -15.20
CA ALA A 47 -9.49 -8.02 -16.00
C ALA A 47 -8.76 -9.07 -15.15
N GLU A 48 -8.16 -8.66 -14.03
CA GLU A 48 -7.58 -9.58 -13.06
C GLU A 48 -8.59 -10.63 -12.58
N PRO A 49 -8.17 -11.88 -12.31
CA PRO A 49 -9.04 -12.88 -11.71
C PRO A 49 -9.63 -12.36 -10.40
N ALA A 50 -10.94 -12.52 -10.19
CA ALA A 50 -11.59 -12.09 -8.95
C ALA A 50 -11.01 -12.75 -7.68
N SER A 51 -10.31 -13.89 -7.84
CA SER A 51 -9.59 -14.58 -6.76
C SER A 51 -8.20 -14.02 -6.45
N ASN A 52 -7.71 -13.07 -7.24
CA ASN A 52 -6.48 -12.33 -6.91
C ASN A 52 -6.76 -11.50 -5.64
N PRO A 53 -6.05 -11.73 -4.52
CA PRO A 53 -6.29 -11.02 -3.27
C PRO A 53 -5.76 -9.58 -3.29
N THR A 54 -4.89 -9.23 -4.26
CA THR A 54 -4.20 -7.94 -4.38
C THR A 54 -4.25 -7.44 -5.82
N PRO A 55 -5.44 -7.25 -6.41
CA PRO A 55 -5.57 -6.93 -7.83
C PRO A 55 -5.06 -5.52 -8.15
N ILE A 56 -5.15 -4.57 -7.20
CA ILE A 56 -4.54 -3.24 -7.35
C ILE A 56 -3.03 -3.39 -7.46
N ASP A 57 -2.39 -4.00 -6.45
CA ASP A 57 -0.94 -4.13 -6.38
C ASP A 57 -0.38 -4.88 -7.59
N THR A 58 -1.07 -5.94 -8.03
CA THR A 58 -0.71 -6.69 -9.25
C THR A 58 -0.69 -5.80 -10.50
N VAL A 59 -1.71 -4.98 -10.69
CA VAL A 59 -1.79 -4.09 -11.86
C VAL A 59 -0.79 -2.95 -11.76
N LEU A 60 -0.66 -2.33 -10.57
CA LEU A 60 0.26 -1.21 -10.37
C LEU A 60 1.73 -1.63 -10.56
N GLN A 61 2.10 -2.84 -10.15
CA GLN A 61 3.44 -3.40 -10.41
C GLN A 61 3.77 -3.49 -11.90
N HIS A 62 2.80 -3.73 -12.78
CA HIS A 62 3.05 -3.75 -14.23
C HIS A 62 3.38 -2.37 -14.80
N HIS A 63 2.99 -1.29 -14.10
CA HIS A 63 3.25 0.10 -14.49
C HIS A 63 4.32 0.76 -13.63
N GLU A 64 5.00 0.00 -12.76
CA GLU A 64 6.00 0.55 -11.85
C GLU A 64 7.09 1.31 -12.63
N ASP A 65 7.41 2.52 -12.18
CA ASP A 65 8.49 3.29 -12.77
C ASP A 65 9.85 2.76 -12.30
N THR A 66 10.45 1.94 -13.14
CA THR A 66 11.75 1.30 -12.90
C THR A 66 12.95 2.15 -13.32
N THR A 67 12.74 3.39 -13.77
CA THR A 67 13.83 4.28 -14.20
C THR A 67 14.54 4.99 -13.04
N GLY A 68 13.95 4.91 -11.84
CA GLY A 68 14.49 5.54 -10.65
C GLY A 68 15.75 4.86 -10.10
N VAL A 69 16.48 5.58 -9.25
CA VAL A 69 17.58 5.02 -8.45
C VAL A 69 17.34 5.37 -7.00
N SER A 70 17.28 4.33 -6.17
CA SER A 70 17.05 4.45 -4.74
C SER A 70 18.33 4.16 -3.94
N PHE A 71 18.52 4.89 -2.85
CA PHE A 71 19.67 4.74 -1.96
C PHE A 71 19.34 5.30 -0.57
N ASP A 72 19.98 4.73 0.45
CA ASP A 72 19.86 5.21 1.82
C ASP A 72 21.03 6.15 2.15
N LEU A 73 20.74 7.23 2.87
CA LEU A 73 21.78 8.02 3.52
C LEU A 73 21.52 8.01 5.02
N ALA A 74 22.58 7.76 5.79
CA ALA A 74 22.52 7.83 7.24
C ALA A 74 22.32 9.27 7.70
N ALA A 75 21.51 9.46 8.74
CA ALA A 75 21.30 10.77 9.35
C ALA A 75 22.64 11.38 9.82
N ALA A 76 22.74 12.71 9.71
CA ALA A 76 23.93 13.44 10.12
C ALA A 76 24.19 13.28 11.63
N GLY A 77 25.23 12.53 11.99
CA GLY A 77 25.74 12.36 13.35
C GLY A 77 27.23 12.71 13.47
N ALA A 78 27.74 12.85 14.70
CA ALA A 78 29.10 13.34 15.00
C ALA A 78 30.27 12.49 14.45
N ALA A 79 29.99 11.39 13.74
CA ALA A 79 30.96 10.56 13.04
C ALA A 79 30.40 10.04 11.69
N ALA A 80 29.56 10.81 11.00
CA ALA A 80 29.05 10.42 9.69
C ALA A 80 30.24 10.23 8.71
N ALA A 81 30.31 9.05 8.10
CA ALA A 81 31.27 8.80 7.04
C ALA A 81 31.06 9.80 5.90
N PRO A 82 32.10 10.16 5.12
CA PRO A 82 31.92 11.02 3.95
C PRO A 82 30.85 10.44 3.04
N LEU A 83 29.89 11.28 2.62
CA LEU A 83 28.85 10.87 1.69
C LEU A 83 29.51 10.39 0.37
N VAL A 84 29.31 9.13 0.04
CA VAL A 84 29.80 8.53 -1.21
C VAL A 84 28.67 8.54 -2.23
N GLN A 85 29.00 8.88 -3.48
CA GLN A 85 28.05 8.84 -4.59
C GLN A 85 27.46 7.42 -4.75
N PRO A 86 26.14 7.26 -4.64
CA PRO A 86 25.51 5.96 -4.84
C PRO A 86 25.62 5.47 -6.29
N ALA A 87 25.60 4.16 -6.49
CA ALA A 87 25.62 3.57 -7.82
C ALA A 87 24.37 3.98 -8.63
N GLY A 88 24.55 4.31 -9.91
CA GLY A 88 23.44 4.74 -10.78
C GLY A 88 23.03 6.22 -10.63
N VAL A 89 23.57 6.93 -9.64
CA VAL A 89 23.47 8.40 -9.54
C VAL A 89 24.59 9.01 -10.36
N THR A 90 24.31 10.00 -11.20
CA THR A 90 25.33 10.73 -11.98
C THR A 90 26.04 11.78 -11.12
N ALA A 91 27.17 12.31 -11.61
CA ALA A 91 27.91 13.35 -10.89
C ALA A 91 27.09 14.64 -10.69
N ASP A 92 26.25 14.97 -11.67
CA ASP A 92 25.38 16.14 -11.63
C ASP A 92 24.24 15.98 -10.60
N GLU A 93 23.54 14.85 -10.63
CA GLU A 93 22.51 14.55 -9.63
C GLU A 93 23.09 14.43 -8.23
N TRP A 94 24.28 13.83 -8.10
CA TRP A 94 24.95 13.75 -6.83
C TRP A 94 25.35 15.14 -6.30
N GLN A 95 25.73 16.06 -7.19
CA GLN A 95 25.96 17.44 -6.79
C GLN A 95 24.65 18.10 -6.33
N ALA A 96 23.52 17.86 -6.99
CA ALA A 96 22.23 18.39 -6.54
C ALA A 96 21.80 17.84 -5.18
N VAL A 97 21.99 16.53 -4.93
CA VAL A 97 21.73 15.93 -3.61
C VAL A 97 22.61 16.59 -2.55
N ARG A 98 23.91 16.77 -2.80
CA ARG A 98 24.80 17.48 -1.87
C ARG A 98 24.39 18.94 -1.65
N THR A 99 23.96 19.64 -2.70
CA THR A 99 23.48 21.02 -2.58
C THR A 99 22.23 21.09 -1.71
N TYR A 100 21.27 20.19 -1.91
CA TYR A 100 20.06 20.11 -1.10
C TYR A 100 20.39 19.83 0.38
N LEU A 101 21.25 18.84 0.63
CA LEU A 101 21.68 18.46 1.98
C LEU A 101 22.53 19.54 2.70
N GLY A 102 23.20 20.42 1.97
CA GLY A 102 24.08 21.46 2.51
C GLY A 102 25.37 20.95 3.15
N ASP A 103 26.17 21.86 3.71
CA ASP A 103 27.53 21.60 4.24
C ASP A 103 27.60 20.60 5.41
N ALA A 104 26.46 20.22 6.00
CA ALA A 104 26.39 19.33 7.15
C ALA A 104 25.35 18.20 7.01
N GLY A 105 24.66 18.05 5.86
CA GLY A 105 23.53 17.13 5.77
C GLY A 105 22.34 17.55 6.64
N THR A 106 22.26 18.84 7.00
CA THR A 106 21.30 19.42 7.96
C THR A 106 20.03 19.93 7.29
N ALA A 107 19.71 19.47 6.09
CA ALA A 107 18.46 19.83 5.45
C ALA A 107 17.30 19.10 6.15
N GLN A 108 16.70 19.85 7.09
CA GLN A 108 15.39 19.69 7.73
C GLN A 108 15.30 18.81 8.98
N ASP A 109 14.45 19.29 9.88
CA ASP A 109 14.08 18.74 11.21
C ASP A 109 13.41 17.35 11.16
N ASP A 110 13.37 16.68 10.00
CA ASP A 110 12.79 15.36 9.80
C ASP A 110 13.86 14.28 9.96
N VAL A 111 14.38 14.17 11.19
CA VAL A 111 15.19 13.00 11.54
C VAL A 111 14.24 11.80 11.58
N SER A 112 14.35 10.92 10.57
CA SER A 112 13.75 9.59 10.64
C SER A 112 14.08 8.95 12.00
N GLU A 113 13.06 8.46 12.73
CA GLU A 113 13.20 7.92 14.09
C GLU A 113 14.19 6.74 14.13
N ASN A 114 14.37 6.03 13.02
CA ASN A 114 15.32 4.93 12.90
C ASN A 114 16.74 5.37 12.47
N GLY A 115 16.95 6.67 12.19
CA GLY A 115 18.25 7.24 11.86
C GLY A 115 18.66 7.18 10.38
N ASP A 116 17.83 6.65 9.49
CA ASP A 116 18.10 6.59 8.05
C ASP A 116 16.93 7.17 7.24
N ASP A 117 17.24 7.98 6.24
CA ASP A 117 16.28 8.44 5.22
C ASP A 117 16.50 7.66 3.93
N HIS A 118 15.40 7.24 3.31
CA HIS A 118 15.43 6.56 2.02
C HIS A 118 15.16 7.57 0.90
N TYR A 119 16.11 7.70 -0.02
CA TYR A 119 16.02 8.61 -1.16
C TYR A 119 15.77 7.83 -2.43
N THR A 120 14.94 8.38 -3.31
CA THR A 120 14.75 7.89 -4.68
C THR A 120 14.85 9.07 -5.65
N LEU A 121 15.76 8.97 -6.62
CA LEU A 121 15.83 9.88 -7.75
C LEU A 121 14.98 9.34 -8.88
N LEU A 122 13.96 10.10 -9.30
CA LEU A 122 13.01 9.71 -10.34
C LEU A 122 12.51 10.93 -11.13
N ASP A 123 12.40 10.84 -12.45
CA ASP A 123 11.84 11.92 -13.29
C ASP A 123 10.32 11.93 -13.18
N LEU A 124 9.75 12.93 -12.48
CA LEU A 124 8.34 12.99 -12.11
C LEU A 124 7.56 14.07 -12.89
N ASP A 125 8.23 14.95 -13.63
CA ASP A 125 7.61 15.96 -14.49
C ASP A 125 8.05 15.92 -15.98
N GLU A 126 8.75 14.85 -16.35
CA GLU A 126 9.17 14.50 -17.71
C GLU A 126 10.06 15.54 -18.38
N ASP A 127 10.82 16.31 -17.60
CA ASP A 127 11.82 17.25 -18.11
C ASP A 127 13.15 16.57 -18.46
N GLY A 128 13.29 15.28 -18.16
CA GLY A 128 14.49 14.47 -18.39
C GLY A 128 15.53 14.57 -17.29
N GLN A 129 15.25 15.31 -16.22
CA GLN A 129 16.04 15.38 -14.99
C GLN A 129 15.28 14.63 -13.89
N ARG A 130 16.02 13.88 -13.07
CA ARG A 130 15.40 13.18 -11.94
C ARG A 130 15.17 14.14 -10.78
N ASP A 131 13.96 14.10 -10.27
CA ASP A 131 13.49 14.73 -9.04
C ASP A 131 13.81 13.85 -7.83
N LEU A 132 13.60 14.37 -6.63
CA LEU A 132 13.91 13.68 -5.38
C LEU A 132 12.64 13.30 -4.63
N VAL A 133 12.53 12.02 -4.29
CA VAL A 133 11.57 11.48 -3.34
C VAL A 133 12.32 11.11 -2.07
N ILE A 134 11.85 11.58 -0.93
CA ILE A 134 12.39 11.26 0.41
C ILE A 134 11.33 10.47 1.14
N THR A 135 11.70 9.31 1.69
CA THR A 135 10.83 8.46 2.50
C THR A 135 11.46 8.29 3.87
N SER A 136 10.76 8.78 4.89
CA SER A 136 11.30 8.91 6.25
C SER A 136 10.33 8.29 7.25
N TYR A 137 10.84 7.40 8.11
CA TYR A 137 10.03 6.83 9.19
C TYR A 137 9.94 7.85 10.34
N VAL A 138 8.82 8.53 10.46
CA VAL A 138 8.61 9.61 11.46
C VAL A 138 8.04 9.11 12.79
N GLY A 139 7.76 7.81 12.89
CA GLY A 139 7.48 7.18 14.15
C GLY A 139 6.04 7.26 14.64
N GLY A 140 5.90 7.35 15.97
CA GLY A 140 4.61 7.39 16.64
C GLY A 140 3.91 6.03 16.73
N THR A 141 2.76 6.02 17.39
CA THR A 141 2.04 4.76 17.65
C THR A 141 1.40 4.16 16.38
N GLY A 142 1.25 4.94 15.31
CA GLY A 142 0.84 4.43 14.00
C GLY A 142 1.99 3.88 13.14
N LEU A 143 3.25 3.98 13.58
CA LEU A 143 4.42 3.68 12.74
C LEU A 143 4.36 4.46 11.41
N PHE A 144 4.26 5.77 11.49
CA PHE A 144 4.08 6.63 10.33
C PHE A 144 5.36 6.72 9.49
N THR A 145 5.17 6.72 8.18
CA THR A 145 6.22 7.05 7.21
C THR A 145 5.72 8.22 6.38
N GLU A 146 6.54 9.28 6.31
CA GLU A 146 6.29 10.43 5.46
C GLU A 146 7.04 10.29 4.15
N ILE A 147 6.41 10.73 3.06
CA ILE A 147 6.97 10.68 1.72
C ILE A 147 6.86 12.07 1.11
N THR A 148 8.00 12.69 0.84
CA THR A 148 8.10 14.06 0.32
C THR A 148 8.68 14.05 -1.08
N VAL A 149 8.08 14.84 -1.97
CA VAL A 149 8.49 14.99 -3.37
C VAL A 149 9.03 16.39 -3.60
N LEU A 150 10.26 16.48 -4.12
CA LEU A 150 10.97 17.72 -4.37
C LEU A 150 11.39 17.79 -5.83
N ARG A 151 11.07 18.90 -6.49
CA ARG A 151 11.50 19.14 -7.88
C ARG A 151 12.99 19.47 -7.92
N ARG A 152 13.68 19.01 -8.96
CA ARG A 152 15.03 19.44 -9.29
C ARG A 152 15.13 20.97 -9.45
N ASP A 153 16.10 21.60 -8.79
CA ASP A 153 16.37 23.03 -8.89
C ASP A 153 17.88 23.29 -9.10
N PRO A 154 18.27 24.14 -10.08
CA PRO A 154 19.68 24.38 -10.39
C PRO A 154 20.43 25.15 -9.29
N VAL A 155 19.75 25.85 -8.38
CA VAL A 155 20.37 26.68 -7.34
C VAL A 155 20.42 25.94 -6.01
N HIS A 156 19.33 25.27 -5.63
CA HIS A 156 19.14 24.64 -4.33
C HIS A 156 19.27 23.10 -4.39
N GLY A 157 19.52 22.54 -5.56
CA GLY A 157 19.52 21.10 -5.77
C GLY A 157 18.10 20.57 -5.94
N PHE A 158 17.28 20.69 -4.89
CA PHE A 158 15.87 20.27 -4.87
C PHE A 158 15.01 21.24 -4.06
N LEU A 159 13.75 21.45 -4.48
CA LEU A 159 12.80 22.31 -3.79
C LEU A 159 11.41 21.67 -3.71
N ALA A 160 10.74 21.88 -2.57
CA ALA A 160 9.32 21.59 -2.46
C ALA A 160 8.53 22.50 -3.40
N LEU A 161 7.42 22.00 -3.93
CA LEU A 161 6.51 22.86 -4.68
C LEU A 161 5.90 23.92 -3.75
N PRO A 162 5.69 25.16 -4.23
CA PRO A 162 4.96 26.15 -3.48
C PRO A 162 3.58 25.61 -3.12
N ASN A 163 3.26 25.51 -1.83
CA ASN A 163 1.91 25.16 -1.40
C ASN A 163 1.01 26.38 -1.67
N THR A 164 0.32 26.37 -2.82
CA THR A 164 -0.65 27.42 -3.17
C THR A 164 -2.03 27.15 -2.59
N ALA A 165 -2.21 26.03 -1.89
CA ALA A 165 -3.48 25.66 -1.27
C ALA A 165 -3.61 26.31 0.12
N PRO A 166 -4.85 26.52 0.63
CA PRO A 166 -5.06 26.98 2.00
C PRO A 166 -4.39 26.05 3.01
N ASP A 167 -4.02 26.54 4.21
CA ASP A 167 -3.38 25.75 5.28
C ASP A 167 -4.12 24.46 5.66
N THR A 168 -5.40 24.34 5.30
CA THR A 168 -6.25 23.16 5.53
C THR A 168 -6.17 22.10 4.44
N ALA A 169 -5.47 22.36 3.34
CA ALA A 169 -5.25 21.40 2.26
C ALA A 169 -3.88 20.74 2.42
N PRO A 170 -3.77 19.42 2.19
CA PRO A 170 -2.49 18.73 2.25
C PRO A 170 -1.50 19.38 1.27
N ALA A 171 -0.25 19.53 1.72
CA ALA A 171 0.82 20.07 0.89
C ALA A 171 0.96 19.24 -0.39
N THR A 172 1.11 19.93 -1.53
CA THR A 172 1.29 19.25 -2.82
C THR A 172 2.63 18.51 -2.80
N GLY A 173 2.60 17.19 -3.04
CA GLY A 173 3.81 16.38 -3.05
C GLY A 173 4.23 15.80 -1.70
N THR A 174 3.37 15.87 -0.66
CA THR A 174 3.59 15.17 0.61
C THR A 174 2.53 14.09 0.80
N PHE A 175 2.97 12.90 1.19
CA PHE A 175 2.11 11.77 1.51
C PHE A 175 2.51 11.19 2.87
N SER A 176 1.59 10.50 3.53
CA SER A 176 1.90 9.69 4.69
C SER A 176 1.26 8.32 4.57
N ILE A 177 1.95 7.31 5.08
CA ILE A 177 1.39 5.98 5.29
C ILE A 177 1.48 5.62 6.77
N ASN A 178 0.47 4.92 7.26
CA ASN A 178 0.41 4.45 8.63
C ASN A 178 0.71 2.93 8.64
N GLY A 179 1.91 2.56 9.12
CA GLY A 179 2.36 1.17 9.19
C GLY A 179 1.50 0.27 10.09
N ARG A 180 0.87 0.86 11.11
CA ARG A 180 0.05 0.18 12.13
C ARG A 180 -1.26 0.93 12.37
N GLY A 181 -2.32 0.50 11.69
CA GLY A 181 -3.64 1.12 11.78
C GLY A 181 -4.22 1.65 10.48
N SER A 182 -3.49 1.50 9.39
CA SER A 182 -4.06 1.58 8.05
C SER A 182 -3.48 0.49 7.16
N ASP A 183 -3.98 0.39 5.93
CA ASP A 183 -3.48 -0.49 4.87
C ASP A 183 -3.19 0.37 3.64
N GLN A 184 -2.10 1.14 3.72
CA GLN A 184 -1.76 2.21 2.78
C GLN A 184 -0.49 1.89 2.01
N THR A 185 -0.43 2.32 0.75
CA THR A 185 0.78 2.15 -0.08
C THR A 185 0.82 3.23 -1.15
N LEU A 186 2.02 3.75 -1.44
CA LEU A 186 2.27 4.67 -2.54
C LEU A 186 3.08 3.96 -3.63
N TYR A 187 2.66 4.13 -4.87
CA TYR A 187 3.34 3.62 -6.07
C TYR A 187 3.75 4.76 -6.98
N TRP A 188 4.96 4.68 -7.53
CA TRP A 188 5.42 5.51 -8.64
C TRP A 188 5.21 4.75 -9.94
N LEU A 189 4.40 5.30 -10.83
CA LEU A 189 4.00 4.64 -12.08
C LEU A 189 4.49 5.41 -13.29
N ARG A 190 4.84 4.68 -14.36
CA ARG A 190 5.09 5.22 -15.69
C ARG A 190 4.07 4.67 -16.69
N ILE A 191 3.14 5.52 -17.13
CA ILE A 191 2.09 5.14 -18.10
C ILE A 191 2.15 6.10 -19.29
N ASP A 192 2.29 5.56 -20.50
CA ASP A 192 2.43 6.33 -21.75
C ASP A 192 3.49 7.44 -21.67
N GLY A 193 4.62 7.14 -21.02
CA GLY A 193 5.74 8.05 -20.86
C GLY A 193 5.58 9.10 -19.75
N ARG A 194 4.47 9.10 -19.01
CA ARG A 194 4.19 10.04 -17.92
C ARG A 194 4.26 9.39 -16.55
N SER A 195 4.74 10.15 -15.59
CA SER A 195 4.89 9.78 -14.20
C SER A 195 3.63 10.10 -13.40
N TYR A 196 3.24 9.17 -12.54
CA TYR A 196 2.07 9.28 -11.66
C TYR A 196 2.41 8.76 -10.27
N ALA A 197 1.84 9.40 -9.26
CA ALA A 197 1.77 8.88 -7.90
C ALA A 197 0.41 8.21 -7.70
N ALA A 198 0.41 6.95 -7.31
CA ALA A 198 -0.78 6.14 -7.06
C ALA A 198 -0.83 5.76 -5.59
N TYR A 199 -1.75 6.37 -4.84
CA TYR A 199 -1.91 6.16 -3.40
C TYR A 199 -3.12 5.26 -3.13
N ARG A 200 -2.87 4.05 -2.62
CA ARG A 200 -3.89 3.10 -2.16
C ARG A 200 -4.12 3.30 -0.67
N ASP A 201 -5.37 3.44 -0.28
CA ASP A 201 -5.84 3.46 1.11
C ASP A 201 -6.89 2.37 1.32
N GLY A 202 -6.55 1.37 2.13
CA GLY A 202 -7.32 0.16 2.35
C GLY A 202 -8.03 0.15 3.70
N ASP A 203 -9.33 -0.14 3.64
CA ASP A 203 -10.11 -0.68 4.74
C ASP A 203 -10.41 -2.15 4.45
N TYR A 204 -10.85 -2.89 5.48
CA TYR A 204 -11.13 -4.31 5.35
C TYR A 204 -11.92 -4.70 4.08
N PHE A 205 -13.00 -3.98 3.75
CA PHE A 205 -13.88 -4.30 2.61
C PHE A 205 -13.57 -3.55 1.32
N GLN A 206 -12.69 -2.55 1.35
CA GLN A 206 -12.53 -1.64 0.23
C GLN A 206 -11.16 -1.01 0.22
N ASP A 207 -10.55 -0.99 -0.95
CA ASP A 207 -9.42 -0.11 -1.23
C ASP A 207 -9.91 1.08 -2.04
N THR A 208 -9.36 2.26 -1.74
CA THR A 208 -9.51 3.48 -2.53
C THR A 208 -8.15 3.83 -3.13
N LEU A 209 -8.08 3.93 -4.45
CA LEU A 209 -6.89 4.35 -5.18
C LEU A 209 -7.08 5.77 -5.70
N THR A 210 -6.19 6.67 -5.28
CA THR A 210 -6.09 8.05 -5.74
C THR A 210 -4.88 8.18 -6.66
N LEU A 211 -5.02 8.98 -7.72
CA LEU A 211 -3.96 9.25 -8.69
C LEU A 211 -3.64 10.74 -8.70
N SER A 212 -2.36 11.07 -8.71
CA SER A 212 -1.85 12.44 -8.80
C SER A 212 -0.58 12.51 -9.65
N ARG A 213 -0.22 13.73 -10.07
CA ARG A 213 1.07 14.07 -10.66
C ARG A 213 1.61 15.26 -9.86
N PRO A 214 2.31 15.01 -8.74
CA PRO A 214 2.65 16.06 -7.80
C PRO A 214 3.46 17.17 -8.47
N LEU A 215 4.41 16.84 -9.34
CA LEU A 215 5.25 17.79 -10.04
C LEU A 215 4.72 18.27 -11.39
N SER A 216 3.46 17.99 -11.74
CA SER A 216 2.90 18.50 -13.00
C SER A 216 2.91 20.04 -13.04
N PRO A 217 3.25 20.66 -14.18
CA PRO A 217 3.08 22.10 -14.37
C PRO A 217 1.59 22.52 -14.43
N LEU A 218 0.67 21.56 -14.52
CA LEU A 218 -0.77 21.78 -14.57
C LEU A 218 -1.41 21.50 -13.19
N PRO A 219 -1.91 22.51 -12.46
CA PRO A 219 -2.45 22.34 -11.10
C PRO A 219 -3.60 21.32 -11.00
N GLN A 220 -4.42 21.19 -12.06
CA GLN A 220 -5.50 20.21 -12.12
C GLN A 220 -5.03 18.75 -12.16
N GLU A 221 -3.73 18.51 -12.34
CA GLU A 221 -3.13 17.18 -12.31
C GLU A 221 -2.42 16.87 -10.99
N HIS A 222 -2.37 17.82 -10.04
CA HIS A 222 -1.83 17.56 -8.70
C HIS A 222 -2.69 16.61 -7.89
N SER A 223 -3.99 16.50 -8.22
CA SER A 223 -4.88 15.50 -7.65
C SER A 223 -6.09 15.25 -8.55
N SER A 224 -6.51 13.98 -8.62
CA SER A 224 -7.69 13.59 -9.39
C SER A 224 -8.99 13.93 -8.67
N SER A 225 -9.96 14.46 -9.41
CA SER A 225 -11.35 14.64 -8.92
C SER A 225 -12.17 13.33 -8.87
N ARG A 226 -11.53 12.21 -9.21
CA ARG A 226 -12.07 10.86 -9.20
C ARG A 226 -11.13 9.92 -8.46
N VAL A 227 -11.69 8.92 -7.81
CA VAL A 227 -10.95 7.83 -7.17
C VAL A 227 -11.47 6.49 -7.68
N LEU A 228 -10.61 5.49 -7.67
CA LEU A 228 -10.97 4.12 -8.00
C LEU A 228 -11.24 3.34 -6.71
N GLN A 229 -12.46 2.84 -6.54
CA GLN A 229 -12.84 2.01 -5.40
C GLN A 229 -12.90 0.54 -5.82
N VAL A 230 -12.15 -0.31 -5.12
CA VAL A 230 -12.19 -1.77 -5.27
C VAL A 230 -12.78 -2.36 -4.01
N ARG A 231 -13.87 -3.13 -4.14
CA ARG A 231 -14.56 -3.75 -3.00
C ARG A 231 -14.30 -5.23 -2.96
N TYR A 232 -14.21 -5.78 -1.77
CA TYR A 232 -13.85 -7.18 -1.54
C TYR A 232 -14.92 -7.94 -0.76
N ARG A 233 -14.91 -9.25 -0.93
CA ARG A 233 -15.63 -10.22 -0.09
C ARG A 233 -14.61 -11.15 0.53
N TYR A 234 -14.88 -11.56 1.77
CA TYR A 234 -14.01 -12.48 2.48
C TYR A 234 -14.76 -13.76 2.83
N ARG A 235 -14.04 -14.87 2.73
CA ARG A 235 -14.45 -16.14 3.34
C ARG A 235 -13.42 -16.53 4.36
N HIS A 236 -13.87 -16.92 5.54
CA HIS A 236 -13.00 -17.31 6.64
C HIS A 236 -13.17 -18.78 6.97
N THR A 237 -12.07 -19.37 7.39
CA THR A 237 -12.02 -20.67 8.05
C THR A 237 -11.06 -20.58 9.21
N LEU A 238 -11.22 -21.41 10.23
CA LEU A 238 -10.19 -21.51 11.26
C LEU A 238 -8.87 -21.97 10.64
N ALA A 239 -7.77 -21.32 11.02
CA ALA A 239 -6.45 -21.75 10.63
C ALA A 239 -6.20 -23.21 11.06
N PRO A 240 -5.40 -23.98 10.30
CA PRO A 240 -4.95 -25.29 10.76
C PRO A 240 -4.09 -25.14 12.03
N ALA A 241 -3.91 -26.25 12.75
CA ALA A 241 -2.97 -26.25 13.88
C ALA A 241 -1.56 -25.87 13.38
N PRO A 242 -0.85 -24.97 14.08
CA PRO A 242 0.46 -24.53 13.65
C PRO A 242 1.50 -25.65 13.80
N ASP A 243 2.61 -25.55 13.07
CA ASP A 243 3.78 -26.36 13.39
C ASP A 243 4.39 -25.88 14.71
N THR A 244 4.46 -26.79 15.69
CA THR A 244 4.93 -26.52 17.05
C THR A 244 6.33 -25.90 17.13
N ALA A 245 7.20 -26.11 16.12
CA ALA A 245 8.55 -25.57 16.14
C ALA A 245 8.60 -24.04 15.96
N ASN A 246 7.62 -23.45 15.26
CA ASN A 246 7.59 -22.03 14.90
C ASN A 246 6.31 -21.31 15.34
N ALA A 247 5.43 -21.99 16.05
CA ALA A 247 4.17 -21.43 16.52
C ALA A 247 4.41 -20.31 17.55
N THR A 248 3.76 -19.17 17.33
CA THR A 248 3.67 -18.08 18.32
C THR A 248 2.92 -18.56 19.57
N THR A 249 3.09 -17.86 20.69
CA THR A 249 2.36 -18.17 21.94
C THR A 249 0.85 -18.16 21.71
N GLU A 250 0.34 -17.19 20.95
CA GLU A 250 -1.09 -17.06 20.65
C GLU A 250 -1.61 -18.26 19.83
N GLU A 251 -0.86 -18.73 18.84
CA GLU A 251 -1.23 -19.91 18.06
C GLU A 251 -1.19 -21.21 18.90
N GLN A 252 -0.23 -21.33 19.82
CA GLN A 252 -0.15 -22.45 20.75
C GLN A 252 -1.34 -22.48 21.71
N ASP A 253 -1.74 -21.31 22.25
CA ASP A 253 -2.90 -21.20 23.12
C ASP A 253 -4.20 -21.49 22.37
N ALA A 254 -4.34 -21.01 21.12
CA ALA A 254 -5.45 -21.36 20.24
C ALA A 254 -5.56 -22.86 20.01
N ALA A 255 -4.44 -23.53 19.70
CA ALA A 255 -4.39 -24.97 19.48
C ALA A 255 -4.75 -25.78 20.74
N ARG A 256 -4.23 -25.36 21.91
CA ARG A 256 -4.55 -25.98 23.20
C ARG A 256 -6.04 -25.83 23.53
N TRP A 257 -6.60 -24.64 23.33
CA TRP A 257 -8.01 -24.36 23.59
C TRP A 257 -8.93 -25.19 22.68
N LEU A 258 -8.62 -25.28 21.38
CA LEU A 258 -9.38 -26.10 20.44
C LEU A 258 -9.29 -27.60 20.76
N THR A 259 -8.18 -28.05 21.33
CA THR A 259 -8.04 -29.45 21.81
C THR A 259 -8.95 -29.73 23.00
N GLN A 260 -9.17 -28.75 23.88
CA GLN A 260 -10.11 -28.84 25.00
C GLN A 260 -11.57 -28.71 24.54
N HIS A 261 -11.82 -28.07 23.40
CA HIS A 261 -13.16 -27.83 22.86
C HIS A 261 -13.30 -28.31 21.40
N PRO A 262 -13.03 -29.59 21.10
CA PRO A 262 -12.89 -30.09 19.73
C PRO A 262 -14.15 -29.88 18.86
N GLN A 263 -15.32 -29.91 19.49
CA GLN A 263 -16.61 -29.67 18.86
C GLN A 263 -16.82 -28.21 18.40
N LEU A 264 -16.14 -27.24 19.03
CA LEU A 264 -16.30 -25.82 18.67
C LEU A 264 -15.62 -25.48 17.34
N ARG A 265 -14.66 -26.27 16.87
CA ARG A 265 -14.05 -26.08 15.54
C ARG A 265 -15.09 -26.15 14.43
N ALA A 266 -15.87 -27.23 14.41
CA ALA A 266 -16.93 -27.42 13.41
C ALA A 266 -18.05 -26.38 13.52
N VAL A 267 -18.34 -25.90 14.74
CA VAL A 267 -19.30 -24.80 14.98
C VAL A 267 -18.77 -23.50 14.38
N ALA A 268 -17.53 -23.13 14.70
CA ALA A 268 -16.90 -21.92 14.19
C ALA A 268 -16.83 -21.91 12.66
N ASP A 269 -16.33 -22.97 12.04
CA ASP A 269 -16.28 -23.06 10.57
C ASP A 269 -17.68 -22.92 9.95
N ARG A 270 -18.70 -23.57 10.52
CA ARG A 270 -20.07 -23.45 10.02
C ARG A 270 -20.62 -22.03 10.15
N GLU A 271 -20.41 -21.36 11.27
CA GLU A 271 -20.90 -19.99 11.47
C GLU A 271 -20.13 -18.98 10.61
N LEU A 272 -18.82 -19.16 10.42
CA LEU A 272 -18.00 -18.36 9.50
C LEU A 272 -18.51 -18.46 8.05
N GLN A 273 -18.92 -19.64 7.60
CA GLN A 273 -19.48 -19.84 6.25
C GLN A 273 -20.91 -19.26 6.08
N ARG A 274 -21.61 -18.93 7.17
CA ARG A 274 -22.97 -18.35 7.13
C ARG A 274 -22.96 -16.83 7.10
N LEU A 275 -21.79 -16.22 7.20
CA LEU A 275 -21.69 -14.78 7.19
C LEU A 275 -22.16 -14.22 5.84
N GLY A 276 -23.10 -13.29 5.91
CA GLY A 276 -23.59 -12.54 4.77
C GLY A 276 -23.05 -11.13 4.75
N PHE A 277 -23.32 -10.39 3.68
CA PHE A 277 -22.94 -9.00 3.52
C PHE A 277 -24.18 -8.13 3.29
N ASP A 278 -24.18 -6.91 3.82
CA ASP A 278 -25.16 -5.89 3.42
C ASP A 278 -24.79 -5.27 2.06
N ALA A 279 -25.61 -4.34 1.58
CA ALA A 279 -25.39 -3.66 0.30
C ALA A 279 -24.09 -2.82 0.29
N GLN A 280 -23.59 -2.45 1.47
CA GLN A 280 -22.35 -1.74 1.71
C GLN A 280 -21.21 -2.73 2.03
N GLY A 281 -21.36 -4.02 1.72
CA GLY A 281 -20.33 -5.02 1.90
C GLY A 281 -19.94 -5.28 3.36
N ARG A 282 -20.63 -4.69 4.35
CA ARG A 282 -20.35 -4.94 5.76
C ARG A 282 -20.90 -6.30 6.13
N GLN A 283 -20.15 -7.05 6.93
CA GLN A 283 -20.61 -8.34 7.37
C GLN A 283 -21.87 -8.17 8.22
N ARG A 284 -22.97 -8.81 7.82
CA ARG A 284 -24.22 -8.75 8.55
C ARG A 284 -24.41 -10.04 9.34
N ARG A 285 -24.71 -9.90 10.62
CA ARG A 285 -25.09 -11.01 11.50
C ARG A 285 -26.36 -11.71 11.00
N PRO A 286 -26.45 -13.04 11.07
CA PRO A 286 -27.74 -13.71 11.16
C PRO A 286 -28.33 -13.49 12.57
N ASN A 287 -29.47 -12.78 12.65
CA ASN A 287 -30.33 -12.54 13.82
C ASN A 287 -29.68 -11.97 15.13
N PRO A 288 -30.02 -10.74 15.59
CA PRO A 288 -29.53 -10.18 16.86
C PRO A 288 -29.94 -10.97 18.13
N ASP A 289 -31.06 -11.72 18.10
CA ASP A 289 -31.44 -12.65 19.19
C ASP A 289 -30.54 -13.91 19.25
N ALA A 290 -29.60 -14.02 18.31
CA ALA A 290 -28.59 -15.06 18.28
C ALA A 290 -27.31 -14.71 19.04
N ARG A 291 -27.22 -13.58 19.78
CA ARG A 291 -26.07 -13.32 20.69
C ARG A 291 -26.05 -14.33 21.85
N CYS A 292 -24.90 -14.51 22.50
CA CYS A 292 -24.89 -15.25 23.78
C CYS A 292 -25.63 -14.46 24.85
N PRO A 293 -26.37 -15.12 25.75
CA PRO A 293 -26.92 -14.45 26.92
C PRO A 293 -25.80 -13.72 27.67
N VAL A 294 -26.10 -12.53 28.18
CA VAL A 294 -25.21 -11.85 29.10
C VAL A 294 -25.08 -12.74 30.36
N PRO A 295 -23.85 -13.06 30.83
CA PRO A 295 -23.67 -13.84 32.04
C PRO A 295 -24.37 -13.19 33.24
N ALA A 296 -25.05 -14.00 34.05
CA ALA A 296 -25.85 -13.52 35.17
C ALA A 296 -25.03 -12.76 36.24
N ALA A 297 -23.71 -12.96 36.26
CA ALA A 297 -22.77 -12.28 37.16
C ALA A 297 -22.42 -10.85 36.71
N THR A 298 -22.68 -10.46 35.45
CA THR A 298 -22.43 -9.10 34.98
C THR A 298 -23.56 -8.17 35.43
N SER A 299 -23.36 -7.49 36.57
CA SER A 299 -24.35 -6.56 37.12
C SER A 299 -24.27 -5.14 36.54
N ASP A 300 -23.12 -4.73 36.02
CA ASP A 300 -22.90 -3.37 35.51
C ASP A 300 -23.64 -3.14 34.18
N PRO A 301 -24.61 -2.20 34.10
CA PRO A 301 -25.30 -1.85 32.87
C PRO A 301 -24.39 -1.43 31.70
N GLU A 302 -23.26 -0.77 31.97
CA GLU A 302 -22.34 -0.31 30.92
C GLU A 302 -21.56 -1.49 30.32
N GLU A 303 -21.07 -2.41 31.15
CA GLU A 303 -20.43 -3.65 30.69
C GLU A 303 -21.42 -4.52 29.90
N ARG A 304 -22.69 -4.57 30.32
CA ARG A 304 -23.75 -5.29 29.59
C ARG A 304 -24.05 -4.67 28.23
N ALA A 305 -24.03 -3.34 28.13
CA ALA A 305 -24.28 -2.63 26.87
C ALA A 305 -23.17 -2.89 25.84
N GLN A 306 -21.96 -3.21 26.32
CA GLN A 306 -20.79 -3.51 25.51
C GLN A 306 -20.68 -5.00 25.17
N TRP A 307 -21.79 -5.75 25.00
CA TRP A 307 -21.77 -7.19 24.68
C TRP A 307 -22.25 -7.51 23.24
N PRO A 308 -21.43 -8.13 22.35
CA PRO A 308 -20.03 -8.53 22.52
C PRO A 308 -19.13 -7.36 22.85
N TRP A 309 -18.07 -7.66 23.59
CA TRP A 309 -17.03 -6.71 23.94
C TRP A 309 -16.22 -6.32 22.70
N HIS A 310 -16.20 -5.02 22.42
CA HIS A 310 -15.39 -4.43 21.35
C HIS A 310 -14.27 -3.54 21.90
N GLY A 311 -14.06 -3.53 23.23
CA GLY A 311 -13.07 -2.66 23.86
C GLY A 311 -13.23 -1.17 23.54
N PRO A 312 -12.31 -0.33 24.03
CA PRO A 312 -12.15 1.02 23.51
C PRO A 312 -11.63 0.95 22.07
N GLY A 313 -12.25 1.72 21.17
CA GLY A 313 -11.95 1.75 19.74
C GLY A 313 -10.46 1.84 19.46
N HIS A 314 -9.90 0.77 18.90
CA HIS A 314 -8.47 0.65 18.66
C HIS A 314 -8.21 0.85 17.17
N TYR A 315 -7.30 1.77 16.82
CA TYR A 315 -7.04 2.15 15.42
C TYR A 315 -6.31 1.06 14.62
N THR A 316 -5.80 0.00 15.27
CA THR A 316 -4.98 -1.03 14.60
C THR A 316 -5.77 -2.19 13.99
N PHE A 317 -7.10 -2.20 14.10
CA PHE A 317 -7.92 -3.26 13.54
C PHE A 317 -9.38 -2.82 13.30
N ASP A 318 -10.05 -3.54 12.41
CA ASP A 318 -11.49 -3.44 12.17
C ASP A 318 -12.27 -4.53 12.90
N TYR A 319 -13.37 -4.15 13.53
CA TYR A 319 -14.42 -5.10 13.89
C TYR A 319 -15.28 -5.41 12.67
N VAL A 320 -15.03 -6.57 12.07
CA VAL A 320 -15.63 -6.97 10.80
C VAL A 320 -17.04 -7.50 11.00
N ALA A 321 -17.21 -8.40 11.97
CA ALA A 321 -18.44 -9.11 12.22
C ALA A 321 -18.47 -9.68 13.62
N ASP A 322 -19.66 -10.03 14.10
CA ASP A 322 -19.79 -10.88 15.28
C ASP A 322 -20.65 -12.10 14.97
N ILE A 323 -20.23 -13.23 15.50
CA ILE A 323 -20.94 -14.50 15.45
C ILE A 323 -21.10 -15.07 16.85
N ARG A 324 -22.01 -16.03 17.01
CA ARG A 324 -22.17 -16.80 18.24
C ARG A 324 -21.66 -18.21 18.01
N LEU A 325 -20.80 -18.69 18.90
CA LEU A 325 -20.41 -20.08 18.95
C LEU A 325 -21.12 -20.75 20.12
N ARG A 326 -22.13 -21.56 19.81
CA ARG A 326 -22.91 -22.29 20.82
C ARG A 326 -22.79 -23.79 20.63
N GLN A 327 -22.51 -24.49 21.72
CA GLN A 327 -22.54 -25.94 21.76
C GLN A 327 -22.97 -26.41 23.15
N GLY A 328 -24.10 -27.11 23.24
CA GLY A 328 -24.66 -27.52 24.54
C GLY A 328 -25.00 -26.29 25.41
N SER A 329 -24.45 -26.28 26.63
CA SER A 329 -24.51 -25.15 27.56
C SER A 329 -23.53 -24.03 27.23
N ASP A 330 -22.47 -24.32 26.49
CA ASP A 330 -21.39 -23.36 26.24
C ASP A 330 -21.80 -22.37 25.17
N CYS A 331 -21.50 -21.10 25.41
CA CYS A 331 -21.81 -20.01 24.50
C CYS A 331 -20.71 -18.95 24.56
N TYR A 332 -20.04 -18.75 23.42
CA TYR A 332 -19.06 -17.68 23.24
C TYR A 332 -19.59 -16.65 22.26
N SER A 333 -19.44 -15.37 22.61
CA SER A 333 -19.57 -14.29 21.65
C SER A 333 -18.24 -14.15 20.92
N ALA A 334 -18.25 -14.13 19.61
CA ALA A 334 -17.04 -14.17 18.82
C ALA A 334 -17.00 -13.01 17.82
N SER A 335 -15.95 -12.22 17.85
CA SER A 335 -15.76 -11.07 16.97
C SER A 335 -14.66 -11.38 15.95
N ILE A 336 -14.96 -11.19 14.67
CA ILE A 336 -13.94 -11.22 13.63
C ILE A 336 -13.24 -9.88 13.64
N VAL A 337 -11.92 -9.94 13.82
CA VAL A 337 -11.05 -8.79 13.85
C VAL A 337 -10.08 -8.89 12.69
N ALA A 338 -9.97 -7.82 11.91
CA ALA A 338 -8.99 -7.71 10.83
C ALA A 338 -7.93 -6.68 11.21
N PHE A 339 -6.68 -7.12 11.30
CA PHE A 339 -5.58 -6.25 11.67
C PHE A 339 -5.20 -5.35 10.48
N ARG A 340 -5.03 -4.06 10.77
CA ARG A 340 -4.64 -3.05 9.78
C ARG A 340 -3.13 -2.86 9.83
N SER A 341 -2.46 -3.13 8.72
CA SER A 341 -1.04 -2.80 8.56
C SER A 341 -0.69 -2.56 7.09
N SER A 342 -0.01 -1.45 6.84
CA SER A 342 0.60 -1.16 5.53
C SER A 342 1.79 -2.09 5.21
N ASN A 343 2.26 -2.87 6.19
CA ASN A 343 3.31 -3.88 6.03
C ASN A 343 2.75 -5.30 5.86
N LEU A 344 1.44 -5.43 5.63
CA LEU A 344 0.82 -6.74 5.45
C LEU A 344 1.32 -7.39 4.16
N THR A 345 2.00 -8.53 4.29
CA THR A 345 2.51 -9.29 3.14
C THR A 345 1.50 -10.29 2.57
N SER A 346 0.41 -10.56 3.29
CA SER A 346 -0.64 -11.47 2.84
C SER A 346 -1.98 -11.21 3.54
N TYR A 347 -3.04 -11.07 2.74
CA TYR A 347 -4.41 -11.04 3.26
C TYR A 347 -4.92 -12.40 3.73
N ALA A 348 -4.17 -13.49 3.53
CA ALA A 348 -4.57 -14.82 3.98
C ALA A 348 -4.59 -14.95 5.51
N ALA A 349 -3.68 -14.25 6.20
CA ALA A 349 -3.54 -14.27 7.65
C ALA A 349 -3.93 -12.93 8.31
N CYS A 350 -4.76 -12.11 7.64
CA CYS A 350 -5.13 -10.76 8.09
C CYS A 350 -5.91 -10.72 9.41
N CYS A 351 -6.48 -11.84 9.81
CA CYS A 351 -7.71 -11.84 10.56
C CYS A 351 -7.72 -12.91 11.64
N ALA A 352 -8.43 -12.62 12.73
CA ALA A 352 -8.62 -13.54 13.84
C ALA A 352 -10.07 -13.51 14.32
N LEU A 353 -10.44 -14.55 15.06
CA LEU A 353 -11.72 -14.65 15.76
C LEU A 353 -11.45 -14.56 17.26
N TRP A 354 -11.84 -13.44 17.86
CA TRP A 354 -11.74 -13.22 19.31
C TRP A 354 -12.97 -13.77 20.00
N LEU A 355 -12.78 -14.76 20.88
CA LEU A 355 -13.86 -15.39 21.62
C LEU A 355 -13.94 -14.81 23.03
N TYR A 356 -15.14 -14.44 23.44
CA TYR A 356 -15.43 -13.91 24.77
C TYR A 356 -16.43 -14.82 25.49
N ALA A 357 -16.13 -15.15 26.75
CA ALA A 357 -17.03 -15.89 27.64
C ALA A 357 -17.99 -14.95 28.38
N ALA A 358 -17.53 -13.72 28.66
CA ALA A 358 -18.29 -12.65 29.30
C ALA A 358 -17.79 -11.28 28.79
N PRO A 359 -18.49 -10.16 29.03
CA PRO A 359 -17.98 -8.83 28.76
C PRO A 359 -16.59 -8.62 29.41
N GLY A 360 -15.61 -8.17 28.63
CA GLY A 360 -14.22 -8.01 29.08
C GLY A 360 -13.42 -9.29 29.31
N GLU A 361 -14.05 -10.47 29.27
CA GLU A 361 -13.40 -11.77 29.50
C GLU A 361 -13.15 -12.50 28.17
N GLN A 362 -12.01 -12.20 27.55
CA GLN A 362 -11.56 -12.91 26.35
C GLN A 362 -11.07 -14.31 26.72
N ALA A 363 -11.69 -15.33 26.15
CA ALA A 363 -11.36 -16.73 26.36
C ALA A 363 -10.15 -17.17 25.52
N VAL A 364 -10.11 -16.79 24.25
CA VAL A 364 -9.04 -17.16 23.31
C VAL A 364 -9.10 -16.30 22.04
N THR A 365 -7.95 -16.12 21.38
CA THR A 365 -7.89 -15.70 19.98
C THR A 365 -7.71 -16.91 19.08
N LEU A 366 -8.55 -17.08 18.07
CA LEU A 366 -8.40 -18.13 17.06
C LEU A 366 -7.96 -17.52 15.72
N PRO A 367 -6.76 -17.83 15.20
CA PRO A 367 -6.33 -17.35 13.90
C PRO A 367 -7.25 -17.82 12.78
N LEU A 368 -7.51 -16.95 11.80
CA LEU A 368 -8.31 -17.27 10.63
C LEU A 368 -7.44 -17.37 9.38
N LEU A 369 -7.77 -18.32 8.52
CA LEU A 369 -7.38 -18.29 7.12
C LEU A 369 -8.49 -17.59 6.33
N SER A 370 -8.12 -16.51 5.64
CA SER A 370 -9.02 -15.64 4.91
C SER A 370 -8.79 -15.74 3.41
N LYS A 371 -9.87 -15.88 2.64
CA LYS A 371 -9.84 -15.74 1.19
C LYS A 371 -10.52 -14.43 0.80
N ARG A 372 -9.74 -13.48 0.28
CA ARG A 372 -10.19 -12.20 -0.27
C ARG A 372 -10.52 -12.36 -1.75
N GLU A 373 -11.70 -11.92 -2.17
CA GLU A 373 -12.15 -11.94 -3.57
C GLU A 373 -12.68 -10.56 -3.97
N ARG A 374 -12.25 -10.07 -5.13
CA ARG A 374 -12.76 -8.81 -5.70
C ARG A 374 -14.23 -8.97 -6.06
N SER A 375 -15.05 -8.03 -5.59
CA SER A 375 -16.51 -8.04 -5.80
C SER A 375 -17.00 -6.92 -6.72
N SER A 376 -16.32 -5.77 -6.73
CA SER A 376 -16.60 -4.69 -7.68
C SER A 376 -15.42 -3.75 -7.81
N VAL A 377 -15.34 -3.06 -8.94
CA VAL A 377 -14.39 -1.98 -9.21
C VAL A 377 -15.20 -0.81 -9.76
N LYS A 378 -15.03 0.39 -9.22
CA LYS A 378 -15.82 1.56 -9.62
C LYS A 378 -14.98 2.83 -9.59
N LEU A 379 -15.17 3.68 -10.59
CA LEU A 379 -14.70 5.06 -10.54
C LEU A 379 -15.78 5.92 -9.87
N THR A 380 -15.42 6.64 -8.81
CA THR A 380 -16.33 7.52 -8.08
C THR A 380 -15.75 8.93 -7.96
N ALA A 381 -16.58 9.92 -7.63
CA ALA A 381 -16.06 11.23 -7.25
C ALA A 381 -15.15 11.10 -6.02
N ALA A 382 -14.04 11.84 -5.99
CA ALA A 382 -13.26 12.00 -4.78
C ALA A 382 -14.15 12.65 -3.71
N ALA A 383 -14.13 12.11 -2.49
CA ALA A 383 -14.77 12.80 -1.38
C ALA A 383 -14.03 14.13 -1.14
N PRO A 384 -14.74 15.23 -0.79
CA PRO A 384 -14.05 16.41 -0.29
C PRO A 384 -13.21 16.01 0.94
N PRO A 385 -12.04 16.62 1.17
CA PRO A 385 -11.26 16.36 2.38
C PRO A 385 -12.16 16.53 3.60
N ALA A 386 -12.06 15.60 4.55
CA ALA A 386 -12.77 15.70 5.81
C ALA A 386 -12.33 17.01 6.50
N GLN A 387 -13.30 17.82 6.92
CA GLN A 387 -13.06 19.09 7.63
C GLN A 387 -12.69 18.84 9.08
#